data_AF-A0A957YZA4-F1
#
_entry.id   AF-A0A957YZA4-F1
#
_cell.length_a   1.000
_cell.length_b   1.000
_cell.length_c   1.000
_cell.angle_alpha   90.00
_cell.angle_beta   90.00
_cell.angle_gamma   90.00
#
_symmetry.space_group_name_H-M   'P 1'
#
loop_
_entity.id
_entity.type
_entity.pdbx_description
1 polymer ?
#
loop_
_entity_poly.entity_id
_entity_poly.type
_entity_poly.pdbx_seq_one_letter_code
_entity_poly.pdbx_strand_id
1 'polypeptide(L)'
;MTLPLLAHEQTHVLDHIRSWLDLDWHPSRSHALTGGMSGAALARLSVKWQGSAQALAHELPELAAVVGSTVVKINSWPSLVRAQAAFQAIPSDYQHYFARIISGPHALAAPQQGYLLIEDLTDYLTLHDSLCTQSTAFAQAATEQLIAFLRRLYQMPPLAPTGDGVEPNRLETLYLCPIEEALAVLQPHGPYLLDFEQDYATLCAQIARLRQSNLYRQPIPYSAMHGDLHLRNIMLKEIRPETGDIDFRLIDLDHFTRAGDLAYDLGELRTDIEIRHTDGELPDTVCPLHQMVTTALTEDAMARGDALFSARVALGQTRSLLKLTAVDVTQMVTRLALPPVEDAPNAPILIQTQLAQVQKYLAEALTLADQA
;
A
#
# COMPACT_ATOMS: atom_id res chain seq x y z
N MET A 1 -8.29 0.72 -12.36
CA MET A 1 -9.70 0.73 -12.81
C MET A 1 -10.57 1.10 -11.62
N THR A 2 -11.05 2.33 -11.52
CA THR A 2 -12.17 2.61 -10.63
C THR A 2 -13.38 1.86 -11.17
N LEU A 3 -13.95 0.94 -10.37
CA LEU A 3 -15.37 0.67 -10.53
C LEU A 3 -16.06 2.03 -10.43
N PRO A 4 -16.91 2.44 -11.38
CA PRO A 4 -17.80 3.54 -11.10
C PRO A 4 -18.59 3.09 -9.88
N LEU A 5 -18.40 3.77 -8.75
CA LEU A 5 -19.40 3.80 -7.68
C LEU A 5 -20.71 3.97 -8.40
N LEU A 6 -21.60 2.98 -8.29
CA LEU A 6 -22.93 3.13 -8.85
C LEU A 6 -23.44 4.43 -8.24
N ALA A 7 -23.87 5.41 -9.04
CA ALA A 7 -24.13 6.77 -8.51
C ALA A 7 -25.12 6.74 -7.32
N HIS A 8 -25.91 5.67 -7.24
CA HIS A 8 -26.69 5.19 -6.11
C HIS A 8 -25.91 5.01 -4.79
N GLU A 9 -24.78 4.27 -4.74
CA GLU A 9 -23.97 4.05 -3.53
C GLU A 9 -23.40 5.35 -2.97
N GLN A 10 -22.90 6.24 -3.84
CA GLN A 10 -22.58 7.61 -3.44
C GLN A 10 -23.82 8.26 -2.84
N THR A 11 -24.93 8.34 -3.58
CA THR A 11 -26.16 9.00 -3.13
C THR A 11 -26.63 8.52 -1.75
N HIS A 12 -26.58 7.21 -1.45
CA HIS A 12 -26.89 6.68 -0.11
C HIS A 12 -25.93 7.15 0.99
N VAL A 13 -24.62 7.14 0.72
CA VAL A 13 -23.61 7.68 1.66
C VAL A 13 -23.88 9.17 1.90
N LEU A 14 -24.19 9.92 0.83
CA LEU A 14 -24.46 11.34 0.91
C LEU A 14 -25.76 11.64 1.67
N ASP A 15 -26.81 10.86 1.44
CA ASP A 15 -28.10 11.03 2.11
C ASP A 15 -28.03 10.60 3.59
N HIS A 16 -27.21 9.59 3.92
CA HIS A 16 -26.88 9.27 5.30
C HIS A 16 -26.12 10.42 5.98
N ILE A 17 -25.06 10.94 5.34
CA ILE A 17 -24.28 12.09 5.84
C ILE A 17 -25.17 13.34 5.99
N ARG A 18 -26.06 13.63 5.03
CA ARG A 18 -27.07 14.71 5.10
C ARG A 18 -28.09 14.50 6.22
N SER A 19 -28.50 13.26 6.49
CA SER A 19 -29.44 12.97 7.58
C SER A 19 -28.85 13.16 8.98
N TRP A 20 -27.52 13.05 9.09
CA TRP A 20 -26.76 13.30 10.32
C TRP A 20 -26.37 14.77 10.50
N LEU A 21 -26.15 15.48 9.40
CA LEU A 21 -25.46 16.76 9.39
C LEU A 21 -26.24 17.74 8.49
N ASP A 22 -26.74 18.83 9.08
CA ASP A 22 -27.47 19.91 8.39
C ASP A 22 -26.50 20.74 7.52
N LEU A 23 -26.07 20.13 6.42
CA LEU A 23 -24.95 20.57 5.58
C LEU A 23 -25.39 20.98 4.18
N ASP A 24 -24.93 22.17 3.81
CA ASP A 24 -25.10 22.70 2.46
C ASP A 24 -24.11 22.01 1.50
N TRP A 25 -24.52 20.85 1.00
CA TRP A 25 -23.76 20.04 0.05
C TRP A 25 -23.57 20.78 -1.28
N HIS A 26 -22.34 20.83 -1.80
CA HIS A 26 -22.02 21.51 -3.06
C HIS A 26 -21.64 20.49 -4.16
N PRO A 27 -22.59 20.07 -5.04
CA PRO A 27 -22.35 18.98 -6.00
C PRO A 27 -21.21 19.24 -6.98
N SER A 28 -20.95 20.50 -7.30
CA SER A 28 -19.86 20.93 -8.18
C SER A 28 -18.49 21.05 -7.50
N ARG A 29 -18.38 20.73 -6.20
CA ARG A 29 -17.10 20.69 -5.47
C ARG A 29 -16.74 19.27 -5.02
N SER A 30 -17.74 18.46 -4.68
CA SER A 30 -17.53 17.04 -4.40
C SER A 30 -17.22 16.28 -5.68
N HIS A 31 -16.18 15.45 -5.66
CA HIS A 31 -15.76 14.65 -6.80
C HIS A 31 -15.19 13.30 -6.35
N ALA A 32 -15.34 12.28 -7.21
CA ALA A 32 -14.66 11.01 -7.02
C ALA A 32 -13.14 11.22 -7.13
N LEU A 33 -12.40 10.61 -6.22
CA LEU A 33 -10.94 10.54 -6.30
C LEU A 33 -10.56 9.22 -6.95
N THR A 34 -9.42 9.19 -7.65
CA THR A 34 -8.84 7.96 -8.20
C THR A 34 -8.38 7.05 -7.07
N GLY A 35 -9.17 6.02 -6.77
CA GLY A 35 -8.81 4.97 -5.80
C GLY A 35 -7.76 4.00 -6.35
N GLY A 36 -7.08 3.30 -5.43
CA GLY A 36 -6.15 2.21 -5.75
C GLY A 36 -6.84 0.92 -6.21
N MET A 37 -6.07 -0.16 -6.33
CA MET A 37 -6.58 -1.48 -6.75
C MET A 37 -7.37 -2.22 -5.67
N SER A 38 -7.44 -1.68 -4.45
CA SER A 38 -8.16 -2.27 -3.30
C SER A 38 -9.68 -2.33 -3.48
N GLY A 39 -10.23 -1.78 -4.56
CA GLY A 39 -11.68 -1.65 -4.79
C GLY A 39 -12.35 -0.61 -3.89
N ALA A 40 -11.61 -0.02 -2.95
CA ALA A 40 -12.07 1.08 -2.11
C ALA A 40 -12.40 2.28 -2.97
N ALA A 41 -13.55 2.89 -2.69
CA ALA A 41 -14.03 4.01 -3.47
C ALA A 41 -13.92 5.29 -2.64
N LEU A 42 -13.25 6.29 -3.23
CA LEU A 42 -12.88 7.54 -2.56
C LEU A 42 -13.67 8.71 -3.14
N ALA A 43 -14.19 9.58 -2.28
CA ALA A 43 -14.84 10.82 -2.68
C ALA A 43 -14.41 11.97 -1.78
N ARG A 44 -14.04 13.12 -2.37
CA ARG A 44 -13.83 14.35 -1.62
C ARG A 44 -15.18 15.04 -1.39
N LEU A 45 -15.46 15.43 -0.15
CA LEU A 45 -16.65 16.20 0.22
C LEU A 45 -16.24 17.57 0.73
N SER A 46 -16.83 18.63 0.16
CA SER A 46 -16.72 19.97 0.74
C SER A 46 -17.90 20.22 1.67
N VAL A 47 -17.57 20.43 2.95
CA VAL A 47 -18.54 20.50 4.06
C VAL A 47 -18.63 21.94 4.56
N LYS A 48 -19.81 22.56 4.45
CA LYS A 48 -20.07 23.90 4.98
C LYS A 48 -21.04 23.83 6.16
N TRP A 49 -20.57 24.29 7.33
CA TRP A 49 -21.41 24.55 8.48
C TRP A 49 -22.06 25.94 8.36
N GLN A 50 -23.37 26.03 8.61
CA GLN A 50 -24.12 27.30 8.54
C GLN A 50 -24.15 28.07 9.87
N GLY A 51 -23.85 27.42 11.01
CA GLY A 51 -23.79 28.05 12.32
C GLY A 51 -22.43 28.69 12.65
N SER A 52 -22.22 29.03 13.92
CA SER A 52 -20.89 29.51 14.36
C SER A 52 -19.91 28.35 14.54
N ALA A 53 -18.62 28.59 14.27
CA ALA A 53 -17.55 27.61 14.49
C ALA A 53 -17.40 27.20 15.98
N GLN A 54 -17.82 28.07 16.90
CA GLN A 54 -17.77 27.81 18.34
C GLN A 54 -18.91 26.89 18.80
N ALA A 55 -20.12 27.04 18.22
CA ALA A 55 -21.21 26.09 18.40
C ALA A 55 -20.84 24.72 17.83
N LEU A 56 -20.32 24.69 16.59
CA LEU A 56 -19.81 23.49 15.94
C LEU A 56 -18.80 22.71 16.80
N ALA A 57 -17.77 23.38 17.29
CA ALA A 57 -16.73 22.74 18.11
C ALA A 57 -17.25 22.23 19.47
N HIS A 58 -18.35 22.77 19.97
CA HIS A 58 -18.95 22.37 21.24
C HIS A 58 -20.02 21.27 21.08
N GLU A 59 -20.86 21.35 20.05
CA GLU A 59 -21.98 20.45 19.80
C GLU A 59 -21.55 19.20 19.03
N LEU A 60 -20.67 19.37 18.04
CA LEU A 60 -20.22 18.32 17.14
C LEU A 60 -18.71 18.46 16.88
N PRO A 61 -17.84 18.22 17.88
CA PRO A 61 -16.38 18.36 17.74
C PRO A 61 -15.80 17.46 16.64
N GLU A 62 -16.42 16.30 16.38
CA GLU A 62 -16.09 15.46 15.23
C GLU A 62 -16.35 16.22 13.92
N LEU A 63 -17.52 16.84 13.74
CA LEU A 63 -17.87 17.65 12.55
C LEU A 63 -16.96 18.88 12.41
N ALA A 64 -16.55 19.49 13.53
CA ALA A 64 -15.59 20.60 13.53
C ALA A 64 -14.28 20.25 12.82
N ALA A 65 -13.86 18.99 12.90
CA ALA A 65 -12.67 18.47 12.24
C ALA A 65 -12.86 18.11 10.76
N VAL A 66 -14.08 18.23 10.21
CA VAL A 66 -14.50 17.89 8.83
C VAL A 66 -14.86 19.14 8.01
N VAL A 67 -15.19 20.26 8.66
CA VAL A 67 -15.63 21.49 7.98
C VAL A 67 -14.52 22.07 7.11
N GLY A 68 -14.89 22.45 5.88
CA GLY A 68 -13.96 22.76 4.80
C GLY A 68 -13.97 21.64 3.76
N SER A 69 -13.15 20.61 3.97
CA SER A 69 -13.00 19.47 3.06
C SER A 69 -12.57 18.19 3.81
N THR A 70 -13.10 17.05 3.38
CA THR A 70 -12.77 15.71 3.89
C THR A 70 -12.76 14.69 2.76
N VAL A 71 -12.07 13.57 2.95
CA VAL A 71 -12.16 12.39 2.09
C VAL A 71 -13.02 11.33 2.76
N VAL A 72 -14.01 10.82 2.04
CA VAL A 72 -14.78 9.64 2.43
C VAL A 72 -14.18 8.42 1.76
N LYS A 73 -13.78 7.43 2.55
CA LYS A 73 -13.37 6.10 2.07
C LYS A 73 -14.52 5.12 2.28
N ILE A 74 -15.11 4.64 1.18
CA ILE A 74 -16.13 3.59 1.15
C ILE A 74 -15.42 2.27 0.87
N ASN A 75 -15.58 1.27 1.75
CA ASN A 75 -15.02 -0.06 1.55
C ASN A 75 -15.83 -1.12 2.35
N SER A 76 -15.40 -2.37 2.29
CA SER A 76 -15.89 -3.44 3.17
C SER A 76 -15.68 -3.10 4.65
N TRP A 77 -16.68 -3.40 5.47
CA TRP A 77 -16.69 -3.16 6.91
C TRP A 77 -15.42 -3.71 7.63
N PRO A 78 -14.92 -4.92 7.32
CA PRO A 78 -13.69 -5.42 7.94
C PRO A 78 -12.43 -4.61 7.58
N SER A 79 -12.34 -4.03 6.37
CA SER A 79 -11.23 -3.14 6.01
C SER A 79 -11.26 -1.86 6.83
N LEU A 80 -12.43 -1.20 6.90
CA LEU A 80 -12.59 0.06 7.61
C LEU A 80 -12.34 -0.09 9.13
N VAL A 81 -12.82 -1.18 9.73
CA VAL A 81 -12.52 -1.49 11.14
C VAL A 81 -11.03 -1.73 11.36
N ARG A 82 -10.33 -2.42 10.45
CA ARG A 82 -8.87 -2.59 10.53
C ARG A 82 -8.13 -1.25 10.41
N ALA A 83 -8.48 -0.40 9.45
CA ALA A 83 -7.86 0.91 9.26
C ALA A 83 -8.01 1.81 10.51
N GLN A 84 -9.21 1.83 11.11
CA GLN A 84 -9.46 2.57 12.35
C GLN A 84 -8.62 2.03 13.52
N ALA A 85 -8.58 0.71 13.70
CA ALA A 85 -7.81 0.08 14.77
C ALA A 85 -6.29 0.28 14.57
N ALA A 86 -5.82 0.20 13.33
CA ALA A 86 -4.44 0.48 12.94
C ALA A 86 -4.04 1.91 13.29
N PHE A 87 -4.86 2.91 12.90
CA PHE A 87 -4.61 4.31 13.24
C PHE A 87 -4.60 4.56 14.76
N GLN A 88 -5.54 3.98 15.50
CA GLN A 88 -5.59 4.08 16.96
C GLN A 88 -4.39 3.41 17.67
N ALA A 89 -3.77 2.41 17.05
CA ALA A 89 -2.58 1.75 17.59
C ALA A 89 -1.26 2.51 17.34
N ILE A 90 -1.27 3.58 16.53
CA ILE A 90 -0.11 4.44 16.28
C ILE A 90 0.10 5.37 17.50
N PRO A 91 1.31 5.44 18.09
CA PRO A 91 1.58 6.37 19.19
C PRO A 91 1.41 7.83 18.76
N SER A 92 0.95 8.71 19.65
CA SER A 92 0.67 10.14 19.37
C SER A 92 1.77 10.84 18.59
N ASP A 93 3.02 10.60 18.97
CA ASP A 93 4.22 11.25 18.44
C ASP A 93 4.51 10.83 16.98
N TYR A 94 3.77 9.84 16.49
CA TYR A 94 3.79 9.30 15.13
C TYR A 94 2.42 9.41 14.44
N GLN A 95 1.43 10.15 14.98
CA GLN A 95 0.11 10.35 14.35
C GLN A 95 0.05 11.56 13.40
N HIS A 96 1.08 12.42 13.40
CA HIS A 96 1.55 13.00 12.13
C HIS A 96 2.15 11.88 11.25
N TYR A 97 2.83 12.14 10.13
CA TYR A 97 3.26 11.07 9.19
C TYR A 97 2.14 10.24 8.54
N PHE A 98 0.86 10.37 8.94
CA PHE A 98 -0.30 9.66 8.40
C PHE A 98 -1.49 10.61 8.19
N ALA A 99 -2.37 10.33 7.22
CA ALA A 99 -3.66 11.01 7.15
C ALA A 99 -4.53 10.66 8.36
N ARG A 100 -5.03 11.67 9.08
CA ARG A 100 -5.85 11.45 10.26
C ARG A 100 -7.21 10.86 9.89
N ILE A 101 -7.60 9.77 10.54
CA ILE A 101 -8.99 9.30 10.48
C ILE A 101 -9.82 10.15 11.46
N ILE A 102 -10.85 10.81 10.93
CA ILE A 102 -11.64 11.82 11.65
C ILE A 102 -12.73 11.18 12.51
N SER A 103 -13.43 10.18 11.97
CA SER A 103 -14.49 9.45 12.66
C SER A 103 -14.30 7.95 12.53
N GLY A 104 -14.84 7.18 13.47
CA GLY A 104 -14.95 5.72 13.34
C GLY A 104 -15.79 5.28 12.13
N PRO A 105 -15.79 3.98 11.80
CA PRO A 105 -16.49 3.45 10.63
C PRO A 105 -18.01 3.47 10.82
N HIS A 106 -18.71 3.93 9.79
CA HIS A 106 -20.17 4.03 9.74
C HIS A 106 -20.74 2.98 8.79
N ALA A 107 -21.75 2.23 9.21
CA ALA A 107 -22.33 1.17 8.39
C ALA A 107 -23.24 1.76 7.31
N LEU A 108 -23.26 1.13 6.14
CA LEU A 108 -24.22 1.43 5.06
C LEU A 108 -25.37 0.43 5.07
N ALA A 109 -26.46 0.76 4.37
CA ALA A 109 -27.61 -0.14 4.22
C ALA A 109 -27.28 -1.43 3.43
N ALA A 110 -26.21 -1.40 2.62
CA ALA A 110 -25.71 -2.57 1.92
C ALA A 110 -24.94 -3.49 2.90
N PRO A 111 -25.19 -4.82 2.88
CA PRO A 111 -24.56 -5.74 3.83
C PRO A 111 -23.04 -5.73 3.67
N GLN A 112 -22.34 -5.62 4.81
CA GLN A 112 -20.87 -5.61 4.91
C GLN A 112 -20.13 -4.43 4.25
N GLN A 113 -20.81 -3.36 3.84
CA GLN A 113 -20.17 -2.10 3.43
C GLN A 113 -20.27 -1.03 4.52
N GLY A 114 -19.35 -0.07 4.51
CA GLY A 114 -19.38 1.12 5.35
C GLY A 114 -18.61 2.28 4.74
N TYR A 115 -18.43 3.35 5.52
CA TYR A 115 -17.52 4.43 5.18
C TYR A 115 -16.72 4.95 6.39
N LEU A 116 -15.57 5.57 6.11
CA LEU A 116 -14.76 6.35 7.06
C LEU A 116 -14.61 7.79 6.57
N LEU A 117 -14.52 8.74 7.52
CA LEU A 117 -14.12 10.12 7.25
C LEU A 117 -12.62 10.29 7.53
N ILE A 118 -11.89 10.84 6.57
CA ILE A 118 -10.43 11.00 6.59
C ILE A 118 -10.09 12.47 6.30
N GLU A 119 -9.01 12.96 6.88
CA GLU A 119 -8.39 14.25 6.54
C GLU A 119 -8.18 14.39 5.03
N ASP A 120 -8.55 15.55 4.48
CA ASP A 120 -8.32 15.85 3.07
C ASP A 120 -6.96 16.50 2.84
N LEU A 121 -6.03 15.70 2.31
CA LEU A 121 -4.69 16.14 1.93
C LEU A 121 -4.67 16.82 0.55
N THR A 122 -5.62 17.73 0.26
CA THR A 122 -5.72 18.46 -1.03
C THR A 122 -4.42 19.17 -1.43
N ASP A 123 -3.67 19.70 -0.44
CA ASP A 123 -2.42 20.41 -0.68
C ASP A 123 -1.20 19.49 -0.87
N TYR A 124 -1.38 18.17 -0.79
CA TYR A 124 -0.32 17.18 -0.98
C TYR A 124 -0.43 16.54 -2.36
N LEU A 125 0.72 16.28 -2.98
CA LEU A 125 0.82 15.40 -4.15
C LEU A 125 1.19 13.99 -3.69
N THR A 126 0.85 12.96 -4.47
CA THR A 126 1.50 11.66 -4.25
C THR A 126 2.98 11.76 -4.65
N LEU A 127 3.84 10.94 -4.05
CA LEU A 127 5.25 10.86 -4.42
C LEU A 127 5.39 10.45 -5.89
N HIS A 128 4.50 9.57 -6.37
CA HIS A 128 4.37 9.25 -7.79
C HIS A 128 4.22 10.52 -8.65
N ASP A 129 3.14 11.29 -8.44
CA ASP A 129 2.83 12.44 -9.28
C ASP A 129 3.90 13.52 -9.18
N SER A 130 4.51 13.66 -7.99
CA SER A 130 5.63 14.55 -7.77
C SER A 130 6.89 14.13 -8.54
N LEU A 131 7.22 12.84 -8.62
CA LEU A 131 8.37 12.35 -9.39
C LEU A 131 8.14 12.44 -10.91
N CYS A 132 6.89 12.35 -11.37
CA CYS A 132 6.55 12.54 -12.79
C CYS A 132 6.54 14.01 -13.23
N THR A 133 6.27 14.97 -12.33
CA THR A 133 6.02 16.37 -12.70
C THR A 133 7.10 17.37 -12.28
N GLN A 134 7.90 17.05 -11.25
CA GLN A 134 8.89 17.97 -10.69
C GLN A 134 10.28 17.82 -11.32
N SER A 135 11.15 18.80 -11.06
CA SER A 135 12.54 18.75 -11.52
C SER A 135 13.36 17.64 -10.85
N THR A 136 14.41 17.15 -11.52
CA THR A 136 15.36 16.18 -10.95
C THR A 136 15.98 16.65 -9.63
N ALA A 137 16.23 17.95 -9.47
CA ALA A 137 16.77 18.52 -8.23
C ALA A 137 15.77 18.40 -7.07
N PHE A 138 14.47 18.66 -7.33
CA PHE A 138 13.41 18.42 -6.36
C PHE A 138 13.30 16.93 -6.02
N ALA A 139 13.30 16.05 -7.04
CA ALA A 139 13.20 14.60 -6.85
C ALA A 139 14.33 14.04 -5.95
N GLN A 140 15.55 14.55 -6.11
CA GLN A 140 16.67 14.23 -5.22
C GLN A 140 16.43 14.72 -3.78
N ALA A 141 16.09 16.01 -3.59
CA ALA A 141 15.83 16.57 -2.25
C ALA A 141 14.66 15.87 -1.52
N ALA A 142 13.61 15.51 -2.27
CA ALA A 142 12.49 14.72 -1.76
C ALA A 142 12.93 13.31 -1.34
N THR A 143 13.85 12.69 -2.07
CA THR A 143 14.38 11.36 -1.75
C THR A 143 15.25 11.36 -0.50
N GLU A 144 16.13 12.35 -0.35
CA GLU A 144 16.97 12.52 0.85
C GLU A 144 16.10 12.73 2.11
N GLN A 145 15.02 13.51 2.00
CA GLN A 145 14.06 13.70 3.09
C GLN A 145 13.15 12.49 3.31
N LEU A 146 12.77 11.76 2.26
CA LEU A 146 12.03 10.49 2.36
C LEU A 146 12.82 9.44 3.15
N ILE A 147 14.13 9.34 2.94
CA ILE A 147 15.01 8.47 3.73
C ILE A 147 14.96 8.87 5.21
N ALA A 148 15.05 10.16 5.52
CA ALA A 148 14.95 10.65 6.89
C ALA A 148 13.55 10.41 7.52
N PHE A 149 12.49 10.53 6.72
CA PHE A 149 11.11 10.22 7.11
C PHE A 149 10.92 8.73 7.43
N LEU A 150 11.29 7.83 6.50
CA LEU A 150 11.19 6.38 6.69
C LEU A 150 12.04 5.90 7.87
N ARG A 151 13.24 6.46 8.05
CA ARG A 151 14.08 6.22 9.24
C ARG A 151 13.36 6.53 10.55
N ARG A 152 12.67 7.68 10.63
CA ARG A 152 11.86 8.03 11.81
C ARG A 152 10.67 7.09 11.95
N LEU A 153 9.93 6.82 10.88
CA LEU A 153 8.78 5.89 10.88
C LEU A 153 9.16 4.52 11.45
N TYR A 154 10.26 3.93 11.01
CA TYR A 154 10.73 2.61 11.49
C TYR A 154 11.39 2.63 12.87
N GLN A 155 11.60 3.82 13.47
CA GLN A 155 11.91 3.96 14.91
C GLN A 155 10.66 3.92 15.79
N MET A 156 9.45 3.87 15.22
CA MET A 156 8.21 3.69 15.99
C MET A 156 8.31 2.42 16.83
N PRO A 157 8.04 2.49 18.16
CA PRO A 157 8.16 1.33 19.03
C PRO A 157 7.33 0.16 18.49
N PRO A 158 7.90 -1.05 18.31
CA PRO A 158 7.13 -2.18 17.83
C PRO A 158 6.05 -2.57 18.85
N LEU A 159 4.97 -3.15 18.35
CA LEU A 159 3.94 -3.78 19.19
C LEU A 159 4.26 -5.28 19.21
N ALA A 160 5.14 -5.69 20.13
CA ALA A 160 5.40 -7.10 20.36
C ALA A 160 4.08 -7.82 20.76
N PRO A 161 3.86 -9.08 20.32
CA PRO A 161 2.67 -9.84 20.68
C PRO A 161 2.57 -10.00 22.19
N THR A 162 1.41 -9.66 22.75
CA THR A 162 1.14 -9.72 24.19
C THR A 162 0.46 -11.04 24.57
N GLY A 163 1.24 -12.10 24.76
CA GLY A 163 0.72 -13.36 25.33
C GLY A 163 1.69 -14.54 25.28
N ASP A 164 1.43 -15.54 26.11
CA ASP A 164 2.22 -16.80 26.22
C ASP A 164 1.98 -17.78 25.04
N GLY A 165 1.40 -17.30 23.93
CA GLY A 165 1.13 -18.11 22.75
C GLY A 165 2.40 -18.36 21.93
N VAL A 166 2.47 -19.51 21.27
CA VAL A 166 3.48 -19.74 20.22
C VAL A 166 3.18 -18.77 19.08
N GLU A 167 4.04 -17.78 18.88
CA GLU A 167 3.91 -16.84 17.78
C GLU A 167 4.00 -17.59 16.43
N PRO A 168 3.11 -17.35 15.46
CA PRO A 168 3.26 -17.91 14.12
C PRO A 168 4.58 -17.43 13.49
N ASN A 169 5.20 -18.29 12.68
CA ASN A 169 6.43 -17.93 11.99
C ASN A 169 6.20 -16.69 11.11
N ARG A 170 6.85 -15.58 11.42
CA ARG A 170 6.63 -14.30 10.75
C ARG A 170 7.00 -14.33 9.26
N LEU A 171 7.96 -15.17 8.85
CA LEU A 171 8.30 -15.37 7.44
C LEU A 171 7.12 -16.04 6.70
N GLU A 172 6.51 -17.03 7.34
CA GLU A 172 5.34 -17.73 6.83
C GLU A 172 4.15 -16.76 6.68
N THR A 173 3.83 -16.00 7.74
CA THR A 173 2.66 -15.10 7.76
C THR A 173 2.81 -13.86 6.87
N LEU A 174 3.99 -13.24 6.80
CA LEU A 174 4.19 -12.01 6.03
C LEU A 174 4.53 -12.28 4.55
N TYR A 175 5.23 -13.39 4.25
CA TYR A 175 5.77 -13.63 2.91
C TYR A 175 5.24 -14.92 2.29
N LEU A 176 5.49 -16.09 2.90
CA LEU A 176 5.30 -17.37 2.19
C LEU A 176 3.83 -17.71 1.95
N CYS A 177 2.94 -17.55 2.95
CA CYS A 177 1.50 -17.77 2.74
C CYS A 177 0.91 -16.78 1.71
N PRO A 178 1.14 -15.45 1.78
CA PRO A 178 0.69 -14.53 0.74
C PRO A 178 1.21 -14.83 -0.68
N ILE A 179 2.44 -15.35 -0.80
CA ILE A 179 2.98 -15.82 -2.10
C ILE A 179 2.20 -17.06 -2.58
N GLU A 180 1.97 -18.05 -1.72
CA GLU A 180 1.21 -19.26 -2.07
C GLU A 180 -0.26 -18.97 -2.39
N GLU A 181 -0.89 -18.03 -1.68
CA GLU A 181 -2.25 -17.56 -1.98
C GLU A 181 -2.33 -16.94 -3.39
N ALA A 182 -1.34 -16.11 -3.76
CA ALA A 182 -1.28 -15.53 -5.10
C ALA A 182 -0.96 -16.58 -6.18
N LEU A 183 -0.10 -17.58 -5.90
CA LEU A 183 0.12 -18.73 -6.79
C LEU A 183 -1.17 -19.56 -6.97
N ALA A 184 -1.96 -19.76 -5.91
CA ALA A 184 -3.22 -20.48 -5.98
C ALA A 184 -4.29 -19.74 -6.79
N VAL A 185 -4.26 -18.41 -6.85
CA VAL A 185 -5.08 -17.60 -7.76
C VAL A 185 -4.64 -17.77 -9.22
N LEU A 186 -3.34 -17.91 -9.47
CA LEU A 186 -2.80 -18.13 -10.82
C LEU A 186 -3.00 -19.57 -11.34
N GLN A 187 -3.01 -20.57 -10.45
CA GLN A 187 -3.05 -21.98 -10.84
C GLN A 187 -4.21 -22.36 -11.79
N PRO A 188 -5.48 -21.94 -11.56
CA PRO A 188 -6.59 -22.21 -12.49
C PRO A 188 -6.42 -21.56 -13.87
N HIS A 189 -5.56 -20.55 -13.96
CA HIS A 189 -5.26 -19.81 -15.19
C HIS A 189 -4.01 -20.35 -15.92
N GLY A 190 -3.33 -21.39 -15.41
CA GLY A 190 -2.15 -21.99 -16.05
C GLY A 190 -2.29 -22.30 -17.54
N PRO A 191 -3.42 -22.85 -18.05
CA PRO A 191 -3.64 -23.07 -19.50
C PRO A 191 -3.68 -21.81 -20.37
N TYR A 192 -3.68 -20.62 -19.76
CA TYR A 192 -3.63 -19.31 -20.42
C TYR A 192 -2.21 -18.71 -20.47
N LEU A 193 -1.21 -19.41 -19.91
CA LEU A 193 0.14 -18.90 -19.66
C LEU A 193 1.17 -19.89 -20.24
N LEU A 194 2.11 -19.41 -21.07
CA LEU A 194 3.18 -20.28 -21.60
C LEU A 194 4.06 -20.79 -20.45
N ASP A 195 4.48 -22.05 -20.54
CA ASP A 195 5.39 -22.76 -19.63
C ASP A 195 5.03 -22.72 -18.13
N PHE A 196 3.82 -22.27 -17.78
CA PHE A 196 3.40 -22.02 -16.40
C PHE A 196 3.43 -23.26 -15.51
N GLU A 197 3.20 -24.47 -16.04
CA GLU A 197 3.31 -25.69 -15.23
C GLU A 197 4.75 -25.91 -14.72
N GLN A 198 5.76 -25.62 -15.56
CA GLN A 198 7.17 -25.70 -15.18
C GLN A 198 7.56 -24.55 -14.26
N ASP A 199 7.08 -23.34 -14.53
CA ASP A 199 7.33 -22.18 -13.68
C ASP A 199 6.72 -22.35 -12.28
N TYR A 200 5.46 -22.80 -12.21
CA TYR A 200 4.75 -23.08 -10.96
C TYR A 200 5.47 -24.16 -10.15
N ALA A 201 5.87 -25.27 -10.78
CA ALA A 201 6.64 -26.31 -10.11
C ALA A 201 7.99 -25.79 -9.56
N THR A 202 8.66 -24.92 -10.30
CA THR A 202 9.91 -24.26 -9.90
C THR A 202 9.69 -23.32 -8.71
N LEU A 203 8.65 -22.49 -8.75
CA LEU A 203 8.26 -21.56 -7.68
C LEU A 203 7.90 -22.33 -6.39
N CYS A 204 7.08 -23.38 -6.48
CA CYS A 204 6.78 -24.25 -5.33
C CYS A 204 8.03 -24.91 -4.74
N ALA A 205 8.97 -25.37 -5.58
CA ALA A 205 10.23 -25.94 -5.11
C ALA A 205 11.14 -24.89 -4.41
N GLN A 206 11.16 -23.65 -4.89
CA GLN A 206 11.86 -22.54 -4.23
C GLN A 206 11.24 -22.20 -2.86
N ILE A 207 9.91 -22.15 -2.76
CA ILE A 207 9.19 -21.91 -1.49
C ILE A 207 9.45 -23.06 -0.49
N ALA A 208 9.43 -24.31 -0.95
CA ALA A 208 9.77 -25.46 -0.13
C ALA A 208 11.23 -25.41 0.39
N ARG A 209 12.17 -24.92 -0.43
CA ARG A 209 13.56 -24.67 0.02
C ARG A 209 13.66 -23.51 1.02
N LEU A 210 12.89 -22.43 0.85
CA LEU A 210 12.87 -21.32 1.80
C LEU A 210 12.45 -21.78 3.19
N ARG A 211 11.43 -22.63 3.31
CA ARG A 211 11.02 -23.24 4.60
C ARG A 211 12.11 -24.12 5.26
N GLN A 212 13.13 -24.53 4.51
CA GLN A 212 14.26 -25.31 5.02
C GLN A 212 15.51 -24.46 5.31
N SER A 213 15.58 -23.22 4.83
CA SER A 213 16.78 -22.37 4.89
C SER A 213 17.01 -21.71 6.26
N ASN A 214 18.13 -21.01 6.41
CA ASN A 214 18.41 -20.20 7.61
C ASN A 214 17.36 -19.10 7.82
N LEU A 215 16.84 -18.54 6.72
CA LEU A 215 15.86 -17.45 6.75
C LEU A 215 14.57 -17.82 7.49
N TYR A 216 14.13 -19.07 7.39
CA TYR A 216 12.94 -19.56 8.10
C TYR A 216 13.17 -19.77 9.61
N ARG A 217 14.43 -19.95 10.02
CA ARG A 217 14.82 -20.33 11.39
C ARG A 217 15.20 -19.13 12.26
N GLN A 218 15.59 -18.01 11.66
CA GLN A 218 15.96 -16.81 12.38
C GLN A 218 14.72 -15.94 12.71
N PRO A 219 14.67 -15.30 13.89
CA PRO A 219 13.59 -14.39 14.22
C PRO A 219 13.67 -13.12 13.36
N ILE A 220 12.56 -12.76 12.72
CA ILE A 220 12.44 -11.48 12.02
C ILE A 220 12.32 -10.35 13.08
N PRO A 221 13.11 -9.27 13.01
CA PRO A 221 12.94 -8.11 13.88
C PRO A 221 11.55 -7.45 13.72
N TYR A 222 10.95 -6.98 14.80
CA TYR A 222 9.70 -6.20 14.69
C TYR A 222 9.98 -4.75 14.31
N SER A 223 9.12 -4.21 13.46
CA SER A 223 9.08 -2.80 13.10
C SER A 223 7.64 -2.38 12.80
N ALA A 224 7.41 -1.07 12.70
CA ALA A 224 6.27 -0.57 11.95
C ALA A 224 6.37 -1.01 10.49
N MET A 225 5.23 -1.31 9.88
CA MET A 225 5.08 -1.71 8.49
C MET A 225 3.74 -1.17 7.99
N HIS A 226 3.76 -0.48 6.85
CA HIS A 226 2.57 -0.01 6.14
C HIS A 226 1.79 -1.16 5.53
N GLY A 227 2.48 -2.18 5.02
CA GLY A 227 1.88 -3.39 4.44
C GLY A 227 1.36 -3.21 3.01
N ASP A 228 1.45 -1.99 2.47
CA ASP A 228 1.12 -1.60 1.09
C ASP A 228 1.88 -0.30 0.73
N LEU A 229 3.20 -0.24 1.02
CA LEU A 229 4.01 0.96 0.84
C LEU A 229 4.39 1.16 -0.63
N HIS A 230 3.53 1.85 -1.38
CA HIS A 230 3.76 2.17 -2.79
C HIS A 230 3.74 3.68 -3.05
N LEU A 231 4.29 4.16 -4.18
CA LEU A 231 4.49 5.60 -4.46
C LEU A 231 3.21 6.46 -4.40
N ARG A 232 2.03 5.86 -4.58
CA ARG A 232 0.74 6.55 -4.45
C ARG A 232 0.19 6.63 -3.01
N ASN A 233 0.74 5.83 -2.09
CA ASN A 233 0.39 5.84 -0.66
C ASN A 233 1.33 6.73 0.16
N ILE A 234 2.42 7.21 -0.45
CA ILE A 234 3.29 8.24 0.09
C ILE A 234 2.82 9.57 -0.51
N MET A 235 2.37 10.49 0.33
CA MET A 235 2.00 11.85 -0.04
C MET A 235 3.03 12.85 0.51
N LEU A 236 3.26 13.93 -0.22
CA LEU A 236 4.21 14.97 0.15
C LEU A 236 3.69 16.38 -0.13
N LYS A 237 4.10 17.33 0.71
CA LYS A 237 3.82 18.76 0.55
C LYS A 237 5.08 19.57 0.86
N GLU A 238 5.46 20.46 -0.03
CA GLU A 238 6.51 21.45 0.24
C GLU A 238 5.99 22.46 1.27
N ILE A 239 6.63 22.53 2.44
CA ILE A 239 6.25 23.43 3.54
C ILE A 239 6.92 24.79 3.37
N ARG A 240 8.17 24.80 2.87
CA ARG A 240 9.02 25.98 2.76
C ARG A 240 9.87 25.92 1.49
N PRO A 241 9.46 26.55 0.38
CA PRO A 241 10.21 26.56 -0.86
C PRO A 241 11.64 27.11 -0.71
N GLU A 242 11.84 28.10 0.18
CA GLU A 242 13.16 28.68 0.46
C GLU A 242 14.13 27.77 1.25
N THR A 243 13.65 26.76 1.97
CA THR A 243 14.53 25.78 2.66
C THR A 243 14.46 24.38 2.05
N GLY A 244 13.47 24.12 1.21
CA GLY A 244 13.16 22.80 0.66
C GLY A 244 12.51 21.84 1.66
N ASP A 245 11.99 22.30 2.81
CA ASP A 245 11.38 21.42 3.82
C ASP A 245 10.12 20.74 3.25
N ILE A 246 10.08 19.41 3.26
CA ILE A 246 8.96 18.60 2.77
C ILE A 246 8.28 17.88 3.95
N ASP A 247 6.95 18.03 4.07
CA ASP A 247 6.13 17.19 4.95
C ASP A 247 5.71 15.92 4.21
N PHE A 248 5.80 14.77 4.87
CA PHE A 248 5.37 13.49 4.35
C PHE A 248 4.18 12.95 5.14
N ARG A 249 3.24 12.33 4.42
CA ARG A 249 2.06 11.65 4.96
C ARG A 249 1.88 10.31 4.26
N LEU A 250 1.53 9.29 5.01
CA LEU A 250 1.11 7.99 4.51
C LEU A 250 -0.41 7.88 4.53
N ILE A 251 -0.97 7.21 3.53
CA ILE A 251 -2.40 6.96 3.39
C ILE A 251 -2.67 5.47 3.17
N ASP A 252 -3.90 5.05 3.47
CA ASP A 252 -4.39 3.68 3.33
C ASP A 252 -3.80 2.66 4.35
N LEU A 253 -4.25 2.76 5.60
CA LEU A 253 -3.80 1.94 6.74
C LEU A 253 -4.48 0.57 6.86
N ASP A 254 -5.10 0.06 5.80
CA ASP A 254 -5.82 -1.23 5.80
C ASP A 254 -4.93 -2.44 6.14
N HIS A 255 -3.61 -2.28 5.94
CA HIS A 255 -2.56 -3.28 6.14
C HIS A 255 -1.50 -2.88 7.18
N PHE A 256 -1.62 -1.70 7.81
CA PHE A 256 -0.61 -1.19 8.73
C PHE A 256 -0.53 -2.02 10.01
N THR A 257 0.69 -2.31 10.46
CA THR A 257 0.94 -2.99 11.73
C THR A 257 2.26 -2.54 12.36
N ARG A 258 2.29 -2.52 13.70
CA ARG A 258 3.51 -2.31 14.51
C ARG A 258 4.26 -3.62 14.81
N ALA A 259 3.77 -4.74 14.29
CA ALA A 259 4.37 -6.07 14.39
C ALA A 259 4.82 -6.59 13.01
N GLY A 260 5.19 -5.70 12.09
CA GLY A 260 5.59 -6.01 10.72
C GLY A 260 7.11 -5.93 10.49
N ASP A 261 7.52 -5.98 9.23
CA ASP A 261 8.92 -6.00 8.81
C ASP A 261 9.15 -4.92 7.75
N LEU A 262 10.04 -3.96 8.01
CA LEU A 262 10.36 -2.89 7.06
C LEU A 262 11.02 -3.41 5.76
N ALA A 263 11.53 -4.64 5.76
CA ALA A 263 11.99 -5.30 4.53
C ALA A 263 10.83 -5.57 3.56
N TYR A 264 9.63 -5.83 4.08
CA TYR A 264 8.39 -5.99 3.30
C TYR A 264 8.04 -4.66 2.61
N ASP A 265 7.96 -3.57 3.37
CA ASP A 265 7.60 -2.25 2.86
C ASP A 265 8.61 -1.75 1.81
N LEU A 266 9.91 -2.00 2.04
CA LEU A 266 10.93 -1.72 1.02
C LEU A 266 10.70 -2.59 -0.22
N GLY A 267 10.41 -3.89 -0.08
CA GLY A 267 10.11 -4.77 -1.21
C GLY A 267 8.93 -4.28 -2.06
N GLU A 268 7.81 -3.90 -1.44
CA GLU A 268 6.66 -3.29 -2.13
C GLU A 268 7.06 -2.00 -2.87
N LEU A 269 7.76 -1.08 -2.19
CA LEU A 269 8.16 0.20 -2.77
C LEU A 269 9.13 0.03 -3.96
N ARG A 270 10.07 -0.91 -3.85
CA ARG A 270 11.02 -1.24 -4.92
C ARG A 270 10.31 -1.76 -6.16
N THR A 271 9.44 -2.76 -6.00
CA THR A 271 8.64 -3.30 -7.11
C THR A 271 7.73 -2.25 -7.74
N ASP A 272 7.12 -1.38 -6.94
CA ASP A 272 6.25 -0.30 -7.44
C ASP A 272 7.00 0.70 -8.33
N ILE A 273 8.25 1.03 -7.98
CA ILE A 273 9.13 1.89 -8.80
C ILE A 273 9.62 1.15 -10.05
N GLU A 274 10.10 -0.09 -9.90
CA GLU A 274 10.64 -0.91 -11.00
C GLU A 274 9.61 -1.12 -12.12
N ILE A 275 8.35 -1.39 -11.77
CA ILE A 275 7.26 -1.56 -12.74
C ILE A 275 6.97 -0.25 -13.47
N ARG A 276 6.78 0.86 -12.74
CA ARG A 276 6.44 2.15 -13.36
C ARG A 276 7.56 2.77 -14.19
N HIS A 277 8.81 2.47 -13.85
CA HIS A 277 9.94 2.80 -14.71
C HIS A 277 9.90 1.97 -16.01
N THR A 278 9.62 0.66 -15.91
CA THR A 278 9.45 -0.23 -17.07
C THR A 278 8.29 0.19 -17.98
N ASP A 279 7.17 0.62 -17.40
CA ASP A 279 5.98 1.10 -18.11
C ASP A 279 6.15 2.52 -18.67
N GLY A 280 7.25 3.22 -18.35
CA GLY A 280 7.53 4.59 -18.78
C GLY A 280 6.74 5.69 -18.06
N GLU A 281 6.08 5.38 -16.94
CA GLU A 281 5.41 6.36 -16.07
C GLU A 281 6.43 7.22 -15.29
N LEU A 282 7.58 6.64 -14.92
CA LEU A 282 8.66 7.31 -14.20
C LEU A 282 9.87 7.58 -15.10
N PRO A 283 10.50 8.77 -15.03
CA PRO A 283 11.70 9.07 -15.80
C PRO A 283 12.94 8.36 -15.24
N ASP A 284 13.94 8.07 -16.10
CA ASP A 284 15.22 7.41 -15.73
C ASP A 284 15.95 8.06 -14.53
N THR A 285 15.71 9.35 -14.31
CA THR A 285 16.26 10.11 -13.17
C THR A 285 15.77 9.61 -11.81
N VAL A 286 14.74 8.77 -11.75
CA VAL A 286 14.24 8.13 -10.51
C VAL A 286 15.05 6.89 -10.11
N CYS A 287 15.73 6.22 -11.06
CA CYS A 287 16.49 4.99 -10.76
C CYS A 287 17.61 5.18 -9.71
N PRO A 288 18.43 6.26 -9.74
CA PRO A 288 19.38 6.56 -8.66
C PRO A 288 18.69 6.79 -7.31
N LEU A 289 17.50 7.39 -7.30
CA LEU A 289 16.76 7.73 -6.08
C LEU A 289 16.25 6.47 -5.36
N HIS A 290 15.70 5.52 -6.13
CA HIS A 290 15.35 4.18 -5.66
C HIS A 290 16.57 3.44 -5.04
N GLN A 291 17.74 3.55 -5.67
CA GLN A 291 18.98 2.97 -5.15
C GLN A 291 19.41 3.64 -3.83
N MET A 292 19.26 4.97 -3.69
CA MET A 292 19.55 5.69 -2.43
C MET A 292 18.68 5.20 -1.27
N VAL A 293 17.36 5.07 -1.47
CA VAL A 293 16.44 4.57 -0.42
C VAL A 293 16.79 3.13 -0.02
N THR A 294 17.01 2.27 -1.02
CA THR A 294 17.35 0.86 -0.80
C THR A 294 18.66 0.71 -0.04
N THR A 295 19.69 1.46 -0.42
CA THR A 295 21.00 1.45 0.24
C THR A 295 20.88 1.93 1.68
N ALA A 296 20.26 3.09 1.92
CA ALA A 296 20.16 3.68 3.26
C ALA A 296 19.41 2.78 4.27
N LEU A 297 18.30 2.15 3.86
CA LEU A 297 17.55 1.24 4.74
C LEU A 297 18.26 -0.11 4.94
N THR A 298 19.03 -0.57 3.95
CA THR A 298 19.87 -1.77 4.07
C THR A 298 21.03 -1.52 5.04
N GLU A 299 21.70 -0.38 4.93
CA GLU A 299 22.76 0.05 5.87
C GLU A 299 22.23 0.13 7.31
N ASP A 300 21.04 0.71 7.52
CA ASP A 300 20.41 0.76 8.84
C ASP A 300 20.07 -0.63 9.40
N ALA A 301 19.64 -1.56 8.54
CA ALA A 301 19.36 -2.94 8.94
C ALA A 301 20.65 -3.70 9.31
N MET A 302 21.71 -3.57 8.49
CA MET A 302 23.04 -4.10 8.78
C MET A 302 23.59 -3.54 10.10
N ALA A 303 23.43 -2.24 10.35
CA ALA A 303 23.86 -1.60 11.60
C ALA A 303 23.12 -2.11 12.85
N ARG A 304 21.92 -2.68 12.69
CA ARG A 304 21.15 -3.37 13.74
C ARG A 304 21.46 -4.87 13.85
N GLY A 305 22.36 -5.41 13.01
CA GLY A 305 22.72 -6.83 12.98
C GLY A 305 21.75 -7.73 12.21
N ASP A 306 20.86 -7.17 11.38
CA ASP A 306 19.84 -7.91 10.63
C ASP A 306 20.41 -8.47 9.31
N ALA A 307 21.31 -9.46 9.42
CA ALA A 307 22.03 -10.05 8.29
C ALA A 307 21.14 -10.55 7.14
N LEU A 308 19.90 -10.93 7.45
CA LEU A 308 18.93 -11.49 6.51
C LEU A 308 17.99 -10.45 5.86
N PHE A 309 18.17 -9.16 6.16
CA PHE A 309 17.30 -8.08 5.67
C PHE A 309 17.08 -8.12 4.15
N SER A 310 18.16 -8.15 3.37
CA SER A 310 18.11 -8.14 1.90
C SER A 310 17.37 -9.36 1.32
N ALA A 311 17.48 -10.53 1.97
CA ALA A 311 16.73 -11.72 1.55
C ALA A 311 15.21 -11.51 1.71
N ARG A 312 14.78 -10.80 2.75
CA ARG A 312 13.36 -10.48 2.99
C ARG A 312 12.84 -9.33 2.13
N VAL A 313 13.72 -8.40 1.72
CA VAL A 313 13.40 -7.42 0.67
C VAL A 313 13.08 -8.13 -0.64
N ALA A 314 13.91 -9.10 -1.05
CA ALA A 314 13.64 -9.90 -2.25
C ALA A 314 12.32 -10.69 -2.15
N LEU A 315 11.98 -11.26 -0.99
CA LEU A 315 10.65 -11.88 -0.78
C LEU A 315 9.50 -10.86 -0.84
N GLY A 316 9.71 -9.64 -0.35
CA GLY A 316 8.74 -8.55 -0.50
C GLY A 316 8.49 -8.21 -1.97
N GLN A 317 9.57 -8.14 -2.78
CA GLN A 317 9.45 -7.95 -4.23
C GLN A 317 8.75 -9.11 -4.94
N THR A 318 9.08 -10.36 -4.59
CA THR A 318 8.36 -11.56 -5.06
C THR A 318 6.85 -11.45 -4.78
N ARG A 319 6.48 -11.13 -3.53
CA ARG A 319 5.07 -11.01 -3.11
C ARG A 319 4.37 -9.89 -3.88
N SER A 320 4.95 -8.69 -3.90
CA SER A 320 4.35 -7.51 -4.53
C SER A 320 4.10 -7.76 -6.02
N LEU A 321 5.10 -8.27 -6.73
CA LEU A 321 5.00 -8.56 -8.16
C LEU A 321 3.95 -9.66 -8.43
N LEU A 322 3.94 -10.73 -7.65
CA LEU A 322 3.00 -11.84 -7.84
C LEU A 322 1.55 -11.44 -7.55
N LYS A 323 1.31 -10.56 -6.55
CA LYS A 323 0.01 -9.93 -6.28
C LYS A 323 -0.49 -9.16 -7.51
N LEU A 324 0.39 -8.44 -8.19
CA LEU A 324 0.06 -7.70 -9.42
C LEU A 324 -0.23 -8.66 -10.59
N THR A 325 0.63 -9.65 -10.81
CA THR A 325 0.43 -10.70 -11.83
C THR A 325 -0.90 -11.44 -11.67
N ALA A 326 -1.27 -11.81 -10.44
CA ALA A 326 -2.56 -12.44 -10.17
C ALA A 326 -3.74 -11.54 -10.56
N VAL A 327 -3.69 -10.26 -10.22
CA VAL A 327 -4.70 -9.25 -10.59
C VAL A 327 -4.78 -9.06 -12.11
N ASP A 328 -3.64 -8.98 -12.80
CA ASP A 328 -3.57 -8.81 -14.25
C ASP A 328 -4.12 -10.04 -15.00
N VAL A 329 -3.75 -11.26 -14.57
CA VAL A 329 -4.24 -12.52 -15.14
C VAL A 329 -5.75 -12.67 -14.94
N THR A 330 -6.27 -12.43 -13.73
CA THR A 330 -7.72 -12.49 -13.49
C THR A 330 -8.47 -11.45 -14.33
N GLN A 331 -7.92 -10.23 -14.49
CA GLN A 331 -8.50 -9.21 -15.38
C GLN A 331 -8.47 -9.63 -16.86
N MET A 332 -7.35 -10.19 -17.33
CA MET A 332 -7.17 -10.68 -18.70
C MET A 332 -8.23 -11.75 -19.04
N VAL A 333 -8.31 -12.80 -18.21
CA VAL A 333 -9.24 -13.92 -18.40
C VAL A 333 -10.70 -13.45 -18.33
N THR A 334 -11.04 -12.58 -17.37
CA THR A 334 -12.41 -12.07 -17.20
C THR A 334 -12.85 -11.15 -18.34
N ARG A 335 -11.97 -10.27 -18.84
CA ARG A 335 -12.33 -9.29 -19.89
C ARG A 335 -12.40 -9.88 -21.28
N LEU A 336 -11.45 -10.76 -21.61
CA LEU A 336 -11.22 -11.16 -22.99
C LEU A 336 -11.96 -12.45 -23.37
N ALA A 337 -12.56 -13.16 -22.40
CA ALA A 337 -13.28 -14.41 -22.58
C ALA A 337 -12.52 -15.43 -23.47
N LEU A 338 -11.18 -15.43 -23.36
CA LEU A 338 -10.32 -16.06 -24.34
C LEU A 338 -10.50 -17.58 -24.37
N PRO A 339 -10.39 -18.22 -25.54
CA PRO A 339 -9.98 -19.61 -25.60
C PRO A 339 -8.56 -19.77 -24.97
N PRO A 340 -8.16 -20.98 -24.55
CA PRO A 340 -6.78 -21.27 -24.18
C PRO A 340 -5.78 -20.83 -25.26
N VAL A 341 -4.51 -20.65 -24.87
CA VAL A 341 -3.40 -19.89 -25.52
C VAL A 341 -3.27 -19.87 -27.06
N GLU A 342 -3.85 -20.80 -27.82
CA GLU A 342 -3.63 -21.00 -29.25
C GLU A 342 -3.89 -19.75 -30.13
N ASP A 343 -4.70 -18.77 -29.68
CA ASP A 343 -5.12 -17.59 -30.47
C ASP A 343 -4.71 -16.19 -29.92
N ALA A 344 -3.92 -16.08 -28.83
CA ALA A 344 -3.70 -14.78 -28.14
C ALA A 344 -2.20 -14.37 -27.99
N PRO A 345 -1.60 -13.62 -28.95
CA PRO A 345 -0.14 -13.50 -29.03
C PRO A 345 0.56 -12.53 -28.06
N ASN A 346 -0.10 -11.48 -27.55
CA ASN A 346 0.61 -10.37 -26.88
C ASN A 346 0.44 -10.32 -25.34
N ALA A 347 -0.74 -10.64 -24.81
CA ALA A 347 -0.98 -10.60 -23.37
C ALA A 347 -0.12 -11.60 -22.55
N PRO A 348 0.20 -12.82 -23.05
CA PRO A 348 1.04 -13.76 -22.31
C PRO A 348 2.45 -13.23 -21.99
N ILE A 349 3.02 -12.37 -22.84
CA ILE A 349 4.42 -11.94 -22.75
C ILE A 349 4.70 -11.09 -21.50
N LEU A 350 3.80 -10.17 -21.14
CA LEU A 350 3.95 -9.35 -19.93
C LEU A 350 3.92 -10.23 -18.68
N ILE A 351 2.94 -11.13 -18.61
CA ILE A 351 2.77 -12.04 -17.47
C ILE A 351 3.97 -12.99 -17.33
N GLN A 352 4.50 -13.53 -18.43
CA GLN A 352 5.74 -14.33 -18.41
C GLN A 352 6.94 -13.51 -17.92
N THR A 353 7.06 -12.26 -18.35
CA THR A 353 8.15 -11.36 -17.91
C THR A 353 8.06 -11.11 -16.40
N GLN A 354 6.84 -10.89 -15.88
CA GLN A 354 6.61 -10.77 -14.44
C GLN A 354 6.95 -12.09 -13.71
N LEU A 355 6.49 -13.26 -14.18
CA LEU A 355 6.75 -14.57 -13.57
C LEU A 355 8.24 -14.93 -13.53
N ALA A 356 8.99 -14.70 -14.62
CA ALA A 356 10.43 -14.87 -14.65
C ALA A 356 11.15 -13.96 -13.64
N GLN A 357 10.64 -12.74 -13.44
CA GLN A 357 11.17 -11.81 -12.45
C GLN A 357 10.77 -12.19 -11.00
N VAL A 358 9.61 -12.81 -10.78
CA VAL A 358 9.23 -13.45 -9.49
C VAL A 358 10.21 -14.58 -9.14
N GLN A 359 10.50 -15.48 -10.10
CA GLN A 359 11.48 -16.57 -9.92
C GLN A 359 12.88 -16.06 -9.59
N LYS A 360 13.33 -14.99 -10.26
CA LYS A 360 14.61 -14.33 -10.00
C LYS A 360 14.68 -13.79 -8.57
N TYR A 361 13.65 -13.10 -8.08
CA TYR A 361 13.62 -12.60 -6.70
C TYR A 361 13.59 -13.74 -5.66
N LEU A 362 12.91 -14.86 -5.92
CA LEU A 362 12.96 -16.04 -5.05
C LEU A 362 14.33 -16.72 -5.04
N ALA A 363 15.00 -16.80 -6.20
CA ALA A 363 16.36 -17.33 -6.31
C ALA A 363 17.38 -16.42 -5.58
N GLU A 364 17.20 -15.10 -5.67
CA GLU A 364 18.00 -14.11 -4.93
C GLU A 364 17.78 -14.24 -3.42
N ALA A 365 16.53 -14.31 -2.95
CA ALA A 365 16.20 -14.53 -1.53
C ALA A 365 16.84 -15.81 -0.97
N LEU A 366 16.78 -16.92 -1.71
CA LEU A 366 17.47 -18.17 -1.35
C LEU A 366 18.99 -18.00 -1.30
N THR A 367 19.58 -17.33 -2.29
CA THR A 367 21.03 -17.13 -2.37
C THR A 367 21.55 -16.28 -1.22
N LEU A 368 20.82 -15.22 -0.86
CA LEU A 368 21.14 -14.36 0.28
C LEU A 368 20.93 -15.09 1.62
N ALA A 369 19.89 -15.93 1.73
CA ALA A 369 19.62 -16.76 2.90
C ALA A 369 20.65 -17.87 3.14
N ASP A 370 21.30 -18.37 2.09
CA ASP A 370 22.37 -19.38 2.16
C ASP A 370 23.75 -18.74 2.43
N GLN A 371 23.89 -17.41 2.29
CA GLN A 371 25.13 -16.64 2.53
C GLN A 371 25.25 -16.04 3.95
N ALA A 372 24.15 -15.99 4.70
CA ALA A 372 24.05 -15.40 6.04
C ALA A 372 23.89 -16.46 7.16
#